data_AF-A0A9E3XGW3-F1
#
_entry.id   AF-A0A9E3XGW3-F1
#
_cell.length_a   1.000
_cell.length_b   1.000
_cell.length_c   1.000
_cell.angle_alpha   90.00
_cell.angle_beta   90.00
_cell.angle_gamma   90.00
#
_symmetry.space_group_name_H-M   'P 1'
#
loop_
_entity.id
_entity.type
_entity.pdbx_description
1 polymer ?
#
loop_
_entity_poly.entity_id
_entity_poly.type
_entity_poly.pdbx_seq_one_letter_code
_entity_poly.pdbx_strand_id
1 'polypeptide(L)'
;YRVRTVRRDRAPDHPEIMLTAVYDFYAGLPWFRFYSEMEIMEDIELLLLRNGEMTMDSLFTHVAFQRPAGTIEDLPFAQRDAVLEQQPLENDAPWLCFYHQEKGYAFGSIRLDYDNHDDFGEPSPLYHPHTRISDGAGGGKYWNRRLIDEQRTYVPRGSRYIEENAYLVFRIDVADKFRGIREWAARLRQPPRVRVWEE
;
A
#
# COMPACT_ATOMS: atom_id res chain seq x y z
N TYR A 1 18.98 -5.33 14.81
CA TYR A 1 18.99 -6.54 13.97
C TYR A 1 17.87 -6.46 12.94
N ARG A 2 17.98 -7.18 11.81
CA ARG A 2 16.94 -7.29 10.76
C ARG A 2 16.47 -8.74 10.68
N VAL A 3 15.15 -8.96 10.68
CA VAL A 3 14.53 -10.25 10.36
C VAL A 3 13.87 -10.12 9.00
N ARG A 4 14.21 -11.01 8.07
CA ARG A 4 13.66 -11.04 6.71
C ARG A 4 12.90 -12.33 6.49
N THR A 5 11.69 -12.23 5.97
CA THR A 5 10.87 -13.36 5.52
C THR A 5 10.57 -13.19 4.04
N VAL A 6 10.76 -14.24 3.26
CA VAL A 6 10.49 -14.25 1.81
C VAL A 6 9.52 -15.39 1.51
N ARG A 7 8.50 -15.10 0.72
CA ARG A 7 7.61 -16.11 0.13
C ARG A 7 7.55 -15.87 -1.37
N ARG A 8 7.69 -16.92 -2.16
CA ARG A 8 7.48 -16.91 -3.61
C ARG A 8 6.69 -18.14 -4.00
N ASP A 9 5.55 -17.96 -4.63
CA ASP A 9 4.67 -19.05 -5.03
C ASP A 9 3.69 -18.62 -6.13
N ARG A 10 3.10 -19.59 -6.84
CA ARG A 10 2.01 -19.30 -7.78
C ARG A 10 0.72 -18.98 -7.01
N ALA A 11 -0.10 -18.07 -7.54
CA ALA A 11 -1.39 -17.79 -6.94
C ALA A 11 -2.29 -19.05 -7.02
N PRO A 12 -2.92 -19.51 -5.91
CA PRO A 12 -3.58 -20.82 -5.88
C PRO A 12 -4.68 -21.01 -6.93
N ASP A 13 -5.52 -19.99 -7.14
CA ASP A 13 -6.65 -20.03 -8.08
C ASP A 13 -6.32 -19.43 -9.45
N HIS A 14 -5.11 -18.84 -9.59
CA HIS A 14 -4.61 -18.20 -10.81
C HIS A 14 -3.13 -18.55 -11.00
N PRO A 15 -2.81 -19.83 -11.28
CA PRO A 15 -1.43 -20.30 -11.33
C PRO A 15 -0.60 -19.61 -12.42
N GLU A 16 -1.22 -18.90 -13.36
CA GLU A 16 -0.59 -18.02 -14.35
C GLU A 16 0.19 -16.87 -13.71
N ILE A 17 -0.07 -16.57 -12.43
CA ILE A 17 0.55 -15.45 -11.70
C ILE A 17 1.55 -15.99 -10.67
N MET A 18 2.81 -15.55 -10.77
CA MET A 18 3.81 -15.75 -9.73
C MET A 18 3.76 -14.58 -8.75
N LEU A 19 3.68 -14.87 -7.46
CA LEU A 19 3.65 -13.89 -6.39
C LEU A 19 4.97 -13.96 -5.61
N THR A 20 5.64 -12.83 -5.45
CA THR A 20 6.75 -12.67 -4.49
C THR A 20 6.33 -11.71 -3.38
N ALA A 21 6.61 -12.05 -2.14
CA ALA A 21 6.36 -11.21 -0.97
C ALA A 21 7.58 -11.23 -0.04
N VAL A 22 8.07 -10.06 0.34
CA VAL A 22 9.21 -9.90 1.24
C VAL A 22 8.84 -8.98 2.38
N TYR A 23 9.04 -9.46 3.61
CA TYR A 23 8.87 -8.69 4.84
C TYR A 23 10.22 -8.46 5.48
N ASP A 24 10.54 -7.20 5.79
CA ASP A 24 11.73 -6.81 6.55
C ASP A 24 11.32 -6.12 7.85
N PHE A 25 11.63 -6.76 8.98
CA PHE A 25 11.42 -6.23 10.32
C PHE A 25 12.74 -5.76 10.92
N TYR A 26 12.74 -4.56 11.48
CA TYR A 26 13.92 -3.93 12.05
C TYR A 26 13.73 -3.70 13.55
N ALA A 27 14.71 -4.14 14.33
CA ALA A 27 14.65 -4.01 15.78
C ALA A 27 14.52 -2.54 16.22
N GLY A 28 13.55 -2.27 17.10
CA GLY A 28 13.32 -0.95 17.68
C GLY A 28 12.69 0.08 16.75
N LEU A 29 12.33 -0.29 15.51
CA LEU A 29 11.63 0.60 14.60
C LEU A 29 10.11 0.37 14.65
N PRO A 30 9.30 1.43 14.57
CA PRO A 30 7.83 1.32 14.65
C PRO A 30 7.19 0.88 13.33
N TRP A 31 8.01 0.47 12.35
CA TRP A 31 7.57 0.09 11.03
C TRP A 31 8.29 -1.16 10.53
N PHE A 32 7.65 -1.85 9.61
CA PHE A 32 8.26 -2.91 8.80
C PHE A 32 8.12 -2.58 7.33
N ARG A 33 9.04 -3.09 6.51
CA ARG A 33 8.97 -2.97 5.06
C ARG A 33 8.29 -4.19 4.47
N PHE A 34 7.47 -3.94 3.46
CA PHE A 34 6.80 -4.94 2.68
C PHE A 34 7.03 -4.64 1.21
N TYR A 35 7.63 -5.60 0.52
CA TYR A 35 7.75 -5.60 -0.92
C TYR A 35 6.86 -6.71 -1.47
N SER A 36 6.14 -6.42 -2.54
CA SER A 36 5.43 -7.43 -3.31
C SER A 36 5.67 -7.25 -4.80
N GLU A 37 5.66 -8.37 -5.50
CA GLU A 37 5.75 -8.46 -6.95
C GLU A 37 4.74 -9.49 -7.43
N MET A 38 4.02 -9.15 -8.49
CA MET A 38 3.21 -10.08 -9.27
C MET A 38 3.78 -10.13 -10.68
N GLU A 39 4.16 -11.32 -11.13
CA GLU A 39 4.70 -11.58 -12.46
C GLU A 39 3.74 -12.49 -13.22
N ILE A 40 3.28 -12.06 -14.39
CA ILE A 40 2.35 -12.81 -15.24
C ILE A 40 3.16 -13.79 -16.08
N MET A 41 3.08 -15.07 -15.75
CA MET A 41 3.86 -16.14 -16.36
C MET A 41 3.25 -16.64 -17.67
N GLU A 42 1.93 -16.50 -17.82
CA GLU A 42 1.11 -16.96 -18.94
C GLU A 42 0.01 -15.92 -19.21
N ASP A 43 -0.41 -15.77 -20.47
CA ASP A 43 -1.45 -14.83 -20.84
C ASP A 43 -2.76 -15.11 -20.07
N ILE A 44 -3.36 -14.07 -19.49
CA ILE A 44 -4.56 -14.20 -18.65
C ILE A 44 -5.53 -13.04 -18.88
N GLU A 45 -6.83 -13.31 -18.77
CA GLU A 45 -7.86 -12.25 -18.66
C GLU A 45 -8.26 -12.10 -17.19
N LEU A 46 -8.12 -10.89 -16.65
CA LEU A 46 -8.46 -10.57 -15.27
C LEU A 46 -9.61 -9.59 -15.22
N LEU A 47 -10.57 -9.84 -14.33
CA LEU A 47 -11.62 -8.88 -13.97
C LEU A 47 -11.13 -7.91 -12.89
N LEU A 48 -10.24 -8.38 -12.02
CA LEU A 48 -9.77 -7.65 -10.86
C LEU A 48 -8.33 -8.05 -10.55
N LEU A 49 -7.45 -7.04 -10.44
CA LEU A 49 -6.08 -7.22 -9.99
C LEU A 49 -5.78 -6.21 -8.90
N ARG A 50 -5.26 -6.68 -7.76
CA ARG A 50 -5.08 -5.86 -6.55
C ARG A 50 -3.71 -6.07 -5.94
N ASN A 51 -3.17 -5.01 -5.36
CA ASN A 51 -2.00 -5.05 -4.50
C ASN A 51 -2.21 -4.14 -3.27
N GLY A 52 -1.22 -4.02 -2.38
CA GLY A 52 -1.28 -3.07 -1.25
C GLY A 52 -2.45 -3.31 -0.30
N GLU A 53 -2.87 -4.57 -0.17
CA GLU A 53 -4.06 -4.96 0.57
C GLU A 53 -3.80 -4.98 2.09
N MET A 54 -4.73 -4.42 2.87
CA MET A 54 -4.69 -4.54 4.32
C MET A 54 -6.10 -4.64 4.90
N THR A 55 -6.32 -5.68 5.70
CA THR A 55 -7.56 -5.90 6.46
C THR A 55 -7.28 -5.65 7.93
N MET A 56 -8.08 -4.78 8.55
CA MET A 56 -7.97 -4.41 9.95
C MET A 56 -9.34 -4.51 10.65
N ASP A 57 -9.31 -4.56 11.97
CA ASP A 57 -10.52 -4.56 12.79
C ASP A 57 -11.24 -3.18 12.75
N SER A 58 -12.46 -3.16 13.25
CA SER A 58 -13.36 -2.03 13.48
C SER A 58 -12.83 -0.96 14.45
N LEU A 59 -11.61 -1.12 14.96
CA LEU A 59 -10.96 -0.24 15.94
C LEU A 59 -10.73 1.19 15.44
N PHE A 60 -10.57 1.39 14.13
CA PHE A 60 -10.28 2.72 13.60
C PHE A 60 -11.54 3.52 13.33
N THR A 61 -11.52 4.81 13.69
CA THR A 61 -12.66 5.71 13.53
C THR A 61 -12.53 6.65 12.32
N HIS A 62 -11.31 6.85 11.85
CA HIS A 62 -10.98 7.79 10.78
C HIS A 62 -9.96 7.19 9.81
N VAL A 63 -9.96 7.77 8.61
CA VAL A 63 -8.94 7.60 7.59
C VAL A 63 -8.34 8.95 7.26
N ALA A 64 -7.03 8.98 7.06
CA ALA A 64 -6.35 10.13 6.49
C ALA A 64 -5.37 9.69 5.41
N PHE A 65 -5.17 10.55 4.42
CA PHE A 65 -4.21 10.29 3.35
C PHE A 65 -3.69 11.59 2.77
N GLN A 66 -2.48 11.53 2.23
CA GLN A 66 -1.92 12.64 1.46
C GLN A 66 -2.15 12.39 -0.02
N ARG A 67 -2.72 13.38 -0.71
CA ARG A 67 -2.79 13.40 -2.17
C ARG A 67 -1.42 13.75 -2.77
N PRO A 68 -1.13 13.39 -4.03
CA PRO A 68 0.15 13.72 -4.67
C PRO A 68 0.52 15.21 -4.64
N ALA A 69 -0.49 16.11 -4.70
CA ALA A 69 -0.31 17.56 -4.59
C ALA A 69 0.08 18.05 -3.17
N GLY A 70 0.12 17.16 -2.19
CA GLY A 70 0.54 17.43 -0.82
C GLY A 70 -0.61 17.72 0.15
N THR A 71 -1.82 17.95 -0.34
CA THR A 71 -3.04 18.10 0.48
C THR A 71 -3.32 16.84 1.29
N ILE A 72 -3.79 17.03 2.52
CA ILE A 72 -4.16 15.94 3.41
C ILE A 72 -5.68 15.92 3.56
N GLU A 73 -6.27 14.79 3.26
CA GLU A 73 -7.67 14.49 3.60
C GLU A 73 -7.68 13.80 4.96
N ASP A 74 -8.60 14.22 5.84
CA ASP A 74 -8.80 13.67 7.17
C ASP A 74 -10.30 13.49 7.42
N LEU A 75 -10.77 12.24 7.37
CA LEU A 75 -12.19 11.91 7.25
C LEU A 75 -12.62 10.87 8.29
N PRO A 76 -13.75 11.06 8.98
CA PRO A 76 -14.44 9.95 9.65
C PRO A 76 -14.80 8.87 8.63
N PHE A 77 -14.71 7.59 8.99
CA PHE A 77 -15.06 6.51 8.06
C PHE A 77 -16.50 6.60 7.52
N ALA A 78 -17.42 7.17 8.30
CA ALA A 78 -18.82 7.36 7.90
C ALA A 78 -19.00 8.39 6.78
N GLN A 79 -18.01 9.26 6.54
CA GLN A 79 -18.07 10.33 5.53
C GLN A 79 -17.16 10.06 4.32
N ARG A 80 -16.33 9.02 4.38
CA ARG A 80 -15.30 8.75 3.36
C ARG A 80 -15.89 8.52 1.97
N ASP A 81 -17.02 7.82 1.87
CA ASP A 81 -17.54 7.33 0.60
C ASP A 81 -17.99 8.51 -0.26
N ALA A 82 -18.67 9.50 0.36
CA ALA A 82 -19.05 10.75 -0.30
C ALA A 82 -17.87 11.53 -0.90
N VAL A 83 -16.67 11.39 -0.33
CA VAL A 83 -15.44 12.02 -0.84
C VAL A 83 -14.75 11.15 -1.89
N LEU A 84 -14.57 9.86 -1.60
CA LEU A 84 -13.81 8.93 -2.44
C LEU A 84 -14.58 8.51 -3.72
N GLU A 85 -15.91 8.59 -3.72
CA GLU A 85 -16.71 8.40 -4.95
C GLU A 85 -16.55 9.57 -5.93
N GLN A 86 -16.36 10.80 -5.42
CA GLN A 86 -16.14 11.98 -6.25
C GLN A 86 -14.69 12.06 -6.73
N GLN A 87 -13.75 11.72 -5.85
CA GLN A 87 -12.33 11.72 -6.15
C GLN A 87 -11.65 10.51 -5.49
N PRO A 88 -11.53 9.39 -6.22
CA PRO A 88 -10.83 8.20 -5.75
C PRO A 88 -9.41 8.53 -5.28
N LEU A 89 -8.94 7.77 -4.28
CA LEU A 89 -7.57 7.90 -3.79
C LEU A 89 -6.60 7.37 -4.84
N GLU A 90 -5.60 8.17 -5.19
CA GLU A 90 -4.62 7.83 -6.21
C GLU A 90 -3.71 6.66 -5.75
N ASN A 91 -3.26 5.81 -6.68
CA ASN A 91 -2.36 4.67 -6.35
C ASN A 91 -0.94 5.09 -5.97
N ASP A 92 -0.53 6.30 -6.34
CA ASP A 92 0.75 6.91 -5.99
C ASP A 92 0.65 7.85 -4.76
N ALA A 93 -0.51 7.89 -4.07
CA ALA A 93 -0.70 8.69 -2.86
C ALA A 93 0.43 8.44 -1.85
N PRO A 94 1.19 9.47 -1.43
CA PRO A 94 2.39 9.28 -0.63
C PRO A 94 2.21 8.40 0.62
N TRP A 95 1.09 8.53 1.31
CA TRP A 95 0.76 7.67 2.42
C TRP A 95 -0.74 7.70 2.68
N LEU A 96 -1.22 6.65 3.35
CA LEU A 96 -2.52 6.65 4.01
C LEU A 96 -2.38 6.05 5.41
N CYS A 97 -3.28 6.42 6.30
CA CYS A 97 -3.42 5.77 7.59
C CYS A 97 -4.87 5.66 8.02
N PHE A 98 -5.13 4.63 8.80
CA PHE A 98 -6.31 4.54 9.64
C PHE A 98 -5.92 4.90 11.07
N TYR A 99 -6.79 5.62 11.76
CA TYR A 99 -6.50 6.04 13.13
C TYR A 99 -7.75 6.06 14.01
N HIS A 100 -7.52 5.93 15.30
CA HIS A 100 -8.56 6.11 16.31
C HIS A 100 -8.37 7.47 16.97
N GLN A 101 -9.28 8.42 16.70
CA GLN A 101 -9.16 9.80 17.18
C GLN A 101 -9.01 9.90 18.71
N GLU A 102 -9.89 9.25 19.47
CA GLU A 102 -9.88 9.35 20.94
C GLU A 102 -8.74 8.56 21.60
N LYS A 103 -8.37 7.40 21.05
CA LYS A 103 -7.32 6.54 21.63
C LYS A 103 -5.92 6.96 21.23
N GLY A 104 -5.78 7.76 20.19
CA GLY A 104 -4.52 8.40 19.82
C GLY A 104 -3.49 7.48 19.15
N TYR A 105 -3.93 6.38 18.53
CA TYR A 105 -3.07 5.48 17.75
C TYR A 105 -3.51 5.39 16.30
N ALA A 106 -2.56 5.06 15.43
CA ALA A 106 -2.74 4.92 14.00
C ALA A 106 -1.90 3.77 13.45
N PHE A 107 -2.38 3.23 12.34
CA PHE A 107 -1.66 2.31 11.47
C PHE A 107 -1.71 2.84 10.05
N GLY A 108 -0.58 2.93 9.37
CA GLY A 108 -0.53 3.50 8.04
C GLY A 108 0.47 2.82 7.12
N SER A 109 0.28 3.06 5.83
CA SER A 109 1.17 2.66 4.76
C SER A 109 1.85 3.89 4.17
N ILE A 110 3.18 3.89 4.18
CA ILE A 110 4.02 4.83 3.45
C ILE A 110 4.41 4.15 2.14
N ARG A 111 4.00 4.75 1.01
CA ARG A 111 4.29 4.20 -0.32
C ARG A 111 5.69 4.63 -0.75
N LEU A 112 6.56 3.66 -0.98
CA LEU A 112 7.97 3.87 -1.27
C LEU A 112 8.28 3.63 -2.75
N ASP A 113 7.74 2.54 -3.30
CA ASP A 113 7.93 2.18 -4.69
C ASP A 113 6.63 1.67 -5.32
N TYR A 114 6.48 1.90 -6.61
CA TYR A 114 5.33 1.50 -7.41
C TYR A 114 5.73 1.46 -8.89
N ASP A 115 5.89 0.24 -9.41
CA ASP A 115 6.34 0.00 -10.77
C ASP A 115 5.45 -1.05 -11.43
N ASN A 116 4.83 -0.68 -12.56
CA ASN A 116 3.96 -1.57 -13.32
C ASN A 116 4.43 -1.64 -14.78
N HIS A 117 5.72 -1.86 -14.98
CA HIS A 117 6.30 -2.10 -16.29
C HIS A 117 6.74 -3.55 -16.43
N ASP A 118 6.65 -4.09 -17.63
CA ASP A 118 7.19 -5.40 -17.98
C ASP A 118 8.73 -5.41 -17.99
N ASP A 119 9.31 -6.57 -18.31
CA ASP A 119 10.77 -6.75 -18.36
C ASP A 119 11.47 -5.94 -19.46
N PHE A 120 10.72 -5.40 -20.43
CA PHE A 120 11.23 -4.52 -21.48
C PHE A 120 11.05 -3.04 -21.14
N GLY A 121 10.41 -2.72 -20.02
CA GLY A 121 10.12 -1.36 -19.58
C GLY A 121 8.85 -0.78 -20.19
N GLU A 122 8.02 -1.60 -20.83
CA GLU A 122 6.73 -1.16 -21.37
C GLU A 122 5.64 -1.24 -20.29
N PRO A 123 4.65 -0.32 -20.28
CA PRO A 123 3.60 -0.33 -19.26
C PRO A 123 2.77 -1.63 -19.29
N SER A 124 2.69 -2.31 -18.16
CA SER A 124 1.78 -3.44 -17.96
C SER A 124 0.32 -2.95 -17.94
N PRO A 125 -0.66 -3.74 -18.42
CA PRO A 125 -2.05 -3.32 -18.48
C PRO A 125 -2.62 -2.94 -17.11
N LEU A 126 -3.33 -1.81 -17.08
CA LEU A 126 -4.08 -1.29 -15.94
C LEU A 126 -5.47 -0.87 -16.40
N TYR A 127 -6.45 -0.86 -15.49
CA TYR A 127 -7.77 -0.31 -15.76
C TYR A 127 -8.33 0.38 -14.52
N HIS A 128 -8.57 1.70 -14.64
CA HIS A 128 -9.02 2.59 -13.56
C HIS A 128 -8.23 2.40 -12.24
N PRO A 129 -6.89 2.52 -12.26
CA PRO A 129 -6.08 2.26 -11.08
C PRO A 129 -6.33 3.29 -9.98
N HIS A 130 -6.73 2.83 -8.79
CA HIS A 130 -6.98 3.67 -7.61
C HIS A 130 -6.91 2.84 -6.33
N THR A 131 -6.80 3.50 -5.19
CA THR A 131 -6.90 2.87 -3.88
C THR A 131 -8.33 2.89 -3.40
N ARG A 132 -8.87 1.71 -3.13
CA ARG A 132 -10.21 1.54 -2.57
C ARG A 132 -10.13 1.35 -1.07
N ILE A 133 -10.91 2.13 -0.34
CA ILE A 133 -11.15 1.95 1.10
C ILE A 133 -12.58 1.46 1.26
N SER A 134 -12.79 0.38 1.99
CA SER A 134 -14.12 -0.16 2.24
C SER A 134 -14.24 -0.79 3.62
N ASP A 135 -15.47 -1.10 4.00
CA ASP A 135 -15.72 -1.96 5.16
C ASP A 135 -15.52 -3.44 4.78
N GLY A 136 -14.92 -4.19 5.69
CA GLY A 136 -14.75 -5.64 5.63
C GLY A 136 -15.79 -6.36 6.49
N ALA A 137 -15.64 -7.69 6.60
CA ALA A 137 -16.49 -8.50 7.46
C ALA A 137 -16.48 -7.99 8.92
N GLY A 138 -17.63 -8.01 9.59
CA GLY A 138 -17.75 -7.59 10.99
C GLY A 138 -17.48 -6.10 11.25
N GLY A 139 -17.56 -5.25 10.23
CA GLY A 139 -17.26 -3.82 10.36
C GLY A 139 -15.76 -3.49 10.37
N GLY A 140 -14.92 -4.46 10.02
CA GLY A 140 -13.49 -4.26 9.79
C GLY A 140 -13.23 -3.15 8.78
N LYS A 141 -12.04 -2.54 8.84
CA LYS A 141 -11.63 -1.49 7.92
C LYS A 141 -10.59 -2.05 6.98
N TYR A 142 -10.73 -1.70 5.71
CA TYR A 142 -9.98 -2.37 4.66
C TYR A 142 -9.54 -1.37 3.60
N TRP A 143 -8.33 -1.55 3.08
CA TRP A 143 -7.89 -0.86 1.87
C TRP A 143 -7.17 -1.83 0.93
N ASN A 144 -7.13 -1.48 -0.36
CA ASN A 144 -6.29 -2.12 -1.36
C ASN A 144 -6.04 -1.15 -2.52
N ARG A 145 -4.94 -1.34 -3.25
CA ARG A 145 -4.70 -0.71 -4.55
C ARG A 145 -5.31 -1.59 -5.64
N ARG A 146 -6.26 -1.05 -6.39
CA ARG A 146 -6.82 -1.63 -7.61
C ARG A 146 -5.87 -1.29 -8.76
N LEU A 147 -5.39 -2.31 -9.47
CA LEU A 147 -4.58 -2.17 -10.68
C LEU A 147 -5.47 -2.32 -11.93
N ILE A 148 -6.38 -3.29 -11.87
CA ILE A 148 -7.50 -3.49 -12.79
C ILE A 148 -8.75 -3.52 -11.92
N ASP A 149 -9.74 -2.66 -12.18
CA ASP A 149 -11.00 -2.60 -11.42
C ASP A 149 -12.22 -2.96 -12.26
N GLU A 150 -12.80 -4.11 -11.94
CA GLU A 150 -14.12 -4.60 -12.39
C GLU A 150 -14.35 -4.56 -13.93
N GLN A 151 -13.26 -4.68 -14.70
CA GLN A 151 -13.29 -4.75 -16.16
C GLN A 151 -12.38 -5.87 -16.65
N ARG A 152 -12.91 -6.74 -17.51
CA ARG A 152 -12.12 -7.77 -18.18
C ARG A 152 -11.00 -7.12 -18.98
N THR A 153 -9.78 -7.39 -18.57
CA THR A 153 -8.57 -6.83 -19.13
C THR A 153 -7.64 -7.99 -19.46
N TYR A 154 -7.21 -8.06 -20.72
CA TYR A 154 -6.17 -8.99 -21.15
C TYR A 154 -4.83 -8.53 -20.60
N VAL A 155 -4.11 -9.44 -19.95
CA VAL A 155 -2.81 -9.19 -19.35
C VAL A 155 -1.81 -10.18 -19.96
N PRO A 156 -0.89 -9.71 -20.81
CA PRO A 156 0.06 -10.60 -21.48
C PRO A 156 1.09 -11.13 -20.48
N ARG A 157 1.60 -12.32 -20.79
CA ARG A 157 2.83 -12.86 -20.20
C ARG A 157 3.95 -11.82 -20.23
N GLY A 158 4.68 -11.74 -19.12
CA GLY A 158 5.77 -10.78 -18.90
C GLY A 158 5.31 -9.49 -18.22
N SER A 159 4.00 -9.24 -18.12
CA SER A 159 3.50 -8.11 -17.33
C SER A 159 3.91 -8.27 -15.86
N ARG A 160 4.26 -7.16 -15.22
CA ARG A 160 4.76 -7.15 -13.85
C ARG A 160 4.20 -5.98 -13.06
N TYR A 161 3.94 -6.22 -11.78
CA TYR A 161 3.38 -5.24 -10.85
C TYR A 161 4.13 -5.30 -9.52
N ILE A 162 4.90 -4.27 -9.22
CA ILE A 162 5.77 -4.16 -8.04
C ILE A 162 5.27 -3.04 -7.14
N GLU A 163 5.31 -3.28 -5.83
CA GLU A 163 5.25 -2.20 -4.84
C GLU A 163 6.22 -2.44 -3.69
N GLU A 164 6.66 -1.33 -3.10
CA GLU A 164 7.27 -1.32 -1.77
C GLU A 164 6.50 -0.35 -0.87
N ASN A 165 6.13 -0.82 0.31
CA ASN A 165 5.48 -0.07 1.36
C ASN A 165 6.26 -0.19 2.67
N ALA A 166 6.25 0.86 3.48
CA ALA A 166 6.55 0.74 4.90
C ALA A 166 5.26 0.89 5.71
N TYR A 167 4.91 -0.16 6.45
CA TYR A 167 3.76 -0.14 7.33
C TYR A 167 4.18 0.32 8.72
N LEU A 168 3.53 1.37 9.22
CA LEU A 168 3.92 2.12 10.42
C LEU A 168 2.80 2.10 11.45
N VAL A 169 3.16 1.75 12.69
CA VAL A 169 2.32 2.02 13.87
C VAL A 169 2.81 3.30 14.52
N PHE A 170 1.92 4.25 14.79
CA PHE A 170 2.32 5.53 15.38
C PHE A 170 1.22 6.13 16.26
N ARG A 171 1.59 7.11 17.08
CA ARG A 171 0.64 7.91 17.85
C ARG A 171 0.25 9.14 17.06
N ILE A 172 -1.02 9.51 17.13
CA ILE A 172 -1.47 10.82 16.64
C ILE A 172 -1.38 11.83 17.79
N ASP A 173 -0.82 13.00 17.51
CA ASP A 173 -0.71 14.11 18.46
C ASP A 173 -1.88 15.08 18.24
N VAL A 174 -2.34 15.74 19.30
CA VAL A 174 -3.38 16.77 19.23
C VAL A 174 -2.86 18.00 18.45
N ALA A 175 -1.57 18.33 18.56
CA ALA A 175 -1.00 19.48 17.87
C ALA A 175 -0.76 19.23 16.37
N ASP A 176 -0.37 18.00 16.01
CA ASP A 176 -0.14 17.58 14.64
C ASP A 176 -0.35 16.06 14.51
N LYS A 177 -1.58 15.67 14.18
CA LYS A 177 -2.01 14.27 14.10
C LYS A 177 -1.09 13.43 13.22
N PHE A 178 -0.58 13.99 12.14
CA PHE A 178 0.11 13.24 11.08
C PHE A 178 1.61 13.48 11.04
N ARG A 179 2.17 14.15 12.05
CA ARG A 179 3.62 14.36 12.17
C ARG A 179 4.41 13.06 12.01
N GLY A 180 4.02 12.01 12.74
CA GLY A 180 4.75 10.75 12.78
C GLY A 180 4.89 10.09 11.40
N ILE A 181 3.80 9.99 10.64
CA ILE A 181 3.83 9.38 9.31
C ILE A 181 4.57 10.28 8.30
N ARG A 182 4.43 11.61 8.39
CA ARG A 182 5.16 12.54 7.51
C ARG A 182 6.67 12.50 7.74
N GLU A 183 7.12 12.49 9.00
CA GLU A 183 8.54 12.40 9.33
C GLU A 183 9.15 11.08 8.85
N TRP A 184 8.46 9.94 9.06
CA TRP A 184 8.93 8.66 8.54
C TRP A 184 8.89 8.59 7.01
N ALA A 185 7.86 9.13 6.37
CA ALA A 185 7.79 9.18 4.91
C ALA A 185 8.96 9.96 4.31
N ALA A 186 9.32 11.10 4.90
CA ALA A 186 10.49 11.88 4.49
C ALA A 186 11.81 11.09 4.66
N ARG A 187 12.00 10.43 5.81
CA ARG A 187 13.21 9.64 6.10
C ARG A 187 13.35 8.41 5.21
N LEU A 188 12.24 7.74 4.89
CA LEU A 188 12.27 6.47 4.17
C LEU A 188 12.42 6.64 2.66
N ARG A 189 11.97 7.77 2.10
CA ARG A 189 12.18 8.11 0.68
C ARG A 189 13.57 8.64 0.38
N GLN A 190 14.21 9.22 1.38
CA GLN A 190 15.59 9.69 1.28
C GLN A 190 16.44 8.98 2.35
N PRO A 191 16.61 7.65 2.24
CA PRO A 191 17.32 6.90 3.25
C PRO A 191 18.75 7.46 3.38
N PRO A 192 19.23 7.72 4.61
CA PRO A 192 20.57 8.22 4.80
C PRO A 192 21.58 7.23 4.21
N ARG A 193 22.52 7.73 3.40
CA ARG A 193 23.60 6.92 2.84
C ARG A 193 24.53 6.50 3.97
N VAL A 194 24.46 5.23 4.37
CA VAL A 194 25.39 4.66 5.35
C VAL A 194 26.66 4.23 4.62
N ARG A 195 27.81 4.79 4.99
CA ARG A 195 29.12 4.23 4.65
C ARG A 195 29.57 3.37 5.80
N VAL A 196 29.73 2.06 5.55
CA VAL A 196 30.39 1.16 6.50
C VAL A 196 31.87 1.19 6.15
N TRP A 197 32.71 1.54 7.13
CA TRP A 197 34.15 1.40 7.00
C TRP A 197 34.49 -0.01 7.48
N GLU A 198 35.13 -0.81 6.63
CA GLU A 198 35.74 -2.07 7.05
C GLU A 198 37.03 -1.74 7.83
N GLU A 199 37.18 -2.32 9.03
CA GLU A 199 38.42 -2.31 9.81
C GLU A 199 39.41 -3.35 9.26
#